data_AF-A0A2E5I8J2-F1
#
_entry.id   AF-A0A2E5I8J2-F1
#
_cell.length_a   1.000
_cell.length_b   1.000
_cell.length_c   1.000
_cell.angle_alpha   90.00
_cell.angle_beta   90.00
_cell.angle_gamma   90.00
#
_symmetry.space_group_name_H-M   'P 1'
#
loop_
_entity.id
_entity.type
_entity.pdbx_description
1 polymer ?
#
loop_
_entity_poly.entity_id
_entity_poly.type
_entity_poly.pdbx_seq_one_letter_code
_entity_poly.pdbx_strand_id
1 'polypeptide(L)'
;MNQKGFTLIELLVVVAIIGVLAAVGVVAFQGFLSSSKITATKNQHSEIVKHIKLGMVECDLNGGTITLLNYRGEDTPFNCNTDPGVWRNAYNAHFHGLDWINAYSTPNPWDNNSLRCCLPDNGDTWLKGITAFGVQGSYIIINTDIDGNIENRLTDRIIDYRQR
;
A
#
# COMPACT_ATOMS: atom_id res chain seq x y z
N MET A 1 -55.44 -4.13 29.91
CA MET A 1 -54.01 -3.80 29.73
C MET A 1 -53.95 -2.51 28.92
N ASN A 2 -53.62 -1.37 29.54
CA ASN A 2 -53.49 -0.09 28.83
C ASN A 2 -52.13 -0.06 28.13
N GLN A 3 -52.11 -0.34 26.82
CA GLN A 3 -50.93 -0.08 26.00
C GLN A 3 -50.91 1.41 25.68
N LYS A 4 -49.94 2.15 26.26
CA LYS A 4 -49.63 3.50 25.84
C LYS A 4 -48.99 3.40 24.45
N GLY A 5 -49.75 3.78 23.41
CA GLY A 5 -49.23 3.88 22.05
C GLY A 5 -48.22 5.02 21.95
N PHE A 6 -47.18 4.82 21.14
CA PHE A 6 -46.21 5.85 20.81
C PHE A 6 -46.89 6.96 20.00
N THR A 7 -46.63 8.22 20.30
CA THR A 7 -47.24 9.33 19.56
C THR A 7 -46.48 9.60 18.26
N LEU A 8 -47.19 10.06 17.22
CA LEU A 8 -46.57 10.45 15.95
C LEU A 8 -45.56 11.59 16.13
N ILE A 9 -45.81 12.51 17.07
CA ILE A 9 -44.91 13.63 17.34
C ILE A 9 -43.61 13.18 18.01
N GLU A 10 -43.67 12.21 18.93
CA GLU A 10 -42.47 11.61 19.53
C GLU A 10 -41.61 10.96 18.45
N LEU A 11 -42.22 10.25 17.50
CA LEU A 11 -41.49 9.62 16.41
C LEU A 11 -40.87 10.65 15.47
N LEU A 12 -41.59 11.73 15.14
CA LEU A 12 -41.12 12.79 14.25
C LEU A 12 -39.89 13.51 14.81
N VAL A 13 -39.89 13.84 16.10
CA VAL A 13 -38.73 14.48 16.75
C VAL A 13 -37.51 13.56 16.75
N VAL A 14 -37.69 12.27 17.02
CA VAL A 14 -36.59 11.28 16.98
C VAL A 14 -35.97 11.21 15.59
N VAL A 15 -36.79 11.14 14.54
CA VAL A 15 -36.29 11.10 13.15
C VAL A 15 -35.55 12.39 12.81
N ALA A 16 -36.06 13.55 13.23
CA ALA A 16 -35.39 14.83 13.00
C ALA A 16 -34.00 14.90 13.67
N ILE A 17 -33.88 14.43 14.91
CA ILE A 17 -32.59 14.40 15.63
C ILE A 17 -31.62 13.41 14.96
N ILE A 18 -32.08 12.20 14.62
CA ILE A 18 -31.24 11.20 13.93
C ILE A 18 -30.77 11.74 12.57
N GLY A 19 -31.62 12.45 11.83
CA GLY A 19 -31.26 13.08 10.55
C GLY A 19 -30.10 14.07 10.67
N VAL A 20 -30.13 14.95 11.67
CA VAL A 20 -29.04 15.91 11.93
C VAL A 20 -27.76 15.21 12.38
N LEU A 21 -27.86 14.23 13.30
CA LEU A 21 -26.70 13.46 13.77
C LEU A 21 -26.04 12.66 12.64
N ALA A 22 -26.83 12.06 11.75
CA ALA A 22 -26.33 11.32 10.60
C ALA A 22 -25.57 12.24 9.64
N ALA A 23 -26.11 13.43 9.33
CA ALA A 23 -25.47 14.38 8.42
C ALA A 23 -24.09 14.83 8.91
N VAL A 24 -23.97 15.19 10.18
CA VAL A 24 -22.68 15.60 10.78
C VAL A 24 -21.73 14.41 10.91
N GLY A 25 -22.25 13.24 11.32
CA GLY A 25 -21.47 12.03 11.51
C GLY A 25 -20.78 11.54 10.24
N VAL A 26 -21.46 11.63 9.08
CA VAL A 26 -20.88 11.20 7.79
C VAL A 26 -19.66 12.04 7.40
N VAL A 27 -19.74 13.37 7.50
CA VAL A 27 -18.63 14.25 7.13
C VAL A 27 -17.41 14.05 8.04
N ALA A 28 -17.65 13.94 9.35
CA ALA A 28 -16.58 13.67 10.31
C ALA A 28 -15.90 12.32 10.03
N PHE A 29 -16.69 11.27 9.76
CA PHE A 29 -16.16 9.92 9.51
C PHE A 29 -15.29 9.86 8.25
N GLN A 30 -15.63 10.58 7.19
CA GLN A 30 -14.81 10.65 5.97
C GLN A 30 -13.39 11.20 6.24
N GLY A 31 -13.26 12.22 7.09
CA GLY A 31 -11.97 12.77 7.50
C GLY A 31 -11.10 11.77 8.28
N PHE A 32 -11.72 11.01 9.20
CA PHE A 32 -11.03 9.94 9.94
C PHE A 32 -10.58 8.81 9.03
N LEU A 33 -11.43 8.37 8.09
CA LEU A 33 -11.07 7.36 7.11
C LEU A 33 -9.90 7.80 6.24
N SER A 34 -9.90 9.06 5.78
CA SER A 34 -8.80 9.61 4.98
C SER A 34 -7.47 9.57 5.75
N SER A 35 -7.46 10.07 6.99
CA SER A 35 -6.26 10.10 7.85
C SER A 35 -5.77 8.69 8.21
N SER A 36 -6.70 7.76 8.44
CA SER A 36 -6.37 6.35 8.71
C SER A 36 -5.71 5.70 7.49
N LYS A 37 -6.19 5.98 6.27
CA LYS A 37 -5.58 5.49 5.04
C LYS A 37 -4.17 6.04 4.84
N ILE A 38 -3.95 7.34 5.08
CA ILE A 38 -2.61 7.95 5.00
C ILE A 38 -1.65 7.24 5.95
N THR A 39 -2.07 7.04 7.21
CA THR A 39 -1.25 6.37 8.23
C THR A 39 -0.94 4.93 7.86
N ALA A 40 -1.94 4.19 7.38
CA ALA A 40 -1.76 2.82 6.90
C ALA A 40 -0.78 2.76 5.73
N THR A 41 -0.89 3.65 4.74
CA THR A 41 0.04 3.70 3.61
C THR A 41 1.48 4.03 4.04
N LYS A 42 1.67 4.96 5.00
CA LYS A 42 2.99 5.23 5.58
C LYS A 42 3.62 3.99 6.22
N ASN A 43 2.82 3.24 6.98
CA ASN A 43 3.28 1.99 7.60
C ASN A 43 3.62 0.95 6.53
N GLN A 44 2.76 0.79 5.52
CA GLN A 44 3.00 -0.13 4.41
C GLN A 44 4.30 0.21 3.66
N HIS A 45 4.57 1.49 3.38
CA HIS A 45 5.82 1.93 2.78
C HIS A 45 7.03 1.49 3.62
N SER A 46 7.00 1.75 4.93
CA SER A 46 8.08 1.34 5.84
C SER A 46 8.27 -0.18 5.88
N GLU A 47 7.19 -0.95 5.90
CA GLU A 47 7.26 -2.42 5.89
C GLU A 47 7.86 -2.95 4.58
N ILE A 48 7.46 -2.40 3.43
CA ILE A 48 8.03 -2.75 2.12
C ILE A 48 9.53 -2.45 2.09
N VAL A 49 9.94 -1.25 2.50
CA VAL A 49 11.35 -0.83 2.54
C VAL A 49 12.14 -1.76 3.46
N LYS A 50 11.60 -2.08 4.63
CA LYS A 50 12.24 -2.97 5.61
C LYS A 50 12.38 -4.38 5.07
N HIS A 51 11.33 -4.93 4.45
CA HIS A 51 11.36 -6.27 3.85
C HIS A 51 12.42 -6.39 2.76
N ILE A 52 12.53 -5.40 1.89
CA ILE A 52 13.55 -5.37 0.84
C ILE A 52 14.95 -5.28 1.45
N LYS A 53 15.17 -4.36 2.40
CA LYS A 53 16.46 -4.24 3.11
C LYS A 53 16.86 -5.55 3.79
N LEU A 54 15.91 -6.21 4.45
CA LEU A 54 16.14 -7.49 5.13
C LEU A 54 16.45 -8.61 4.13
N GLY A 55 15.71 -8.74 3.04
CA GLY A 55 15.96 -9.78 2.05
C GLY A 55 17.30 -9.60 1.32
N MET A 56 17.74 -8.35 1.11
CA MET A 56 19.08 -8.08 0.60
C MET A 56 20.18 -8.54 1.57
N VAL A 57 20.04 -8.21 2.86
CA VAL A 57 20.97 -8.67 3.91
C VAL A 57 20.93 -10.19 4.05
N GLU A 58 19.75 -10.79 4.07
CA GLU A 58 19.58 -12.24 4.11
C GLU A 58 20.31 -12.91 2.94
N CYS A 59 20.29 -12.28 1.77
CA CYS A 59 20.97 -12.86 0.64
C CYS A 59 22.50 -12.87 0.77
N ASP A 60 23.07 -11.84 1.39
CA ASP A 60 24.50 -11.80 1.70
C ASP A 60 24.86 -12.89 2.74
N LEU A 61 23.96 -13.18 3.67
CA LEU A 61 24.14 -14.22 4.69
C LEU A 61 23.99 -15.65 4.13
N ASN A 62 23.09 -15.85 3.17
CA ASN A 62 22.74 -17.16 2.62
C ASN A 62 23.57 -17.57 1.38
N GLY A 63 24.68 -16.89 1.10
CA GLY A 63 25.58 -17.26 0.01
C GLY A 63 25.08 -16.87 -1.38
N GLY A 64 24.23 -15.85 -1.50
CA GLY A 64 23.85 -15.23 -2.78
C GLY A 64 22.56 -15.75 -3.41
N THR A 65 21.75 -16.54 -2.69
CA THR A 65 20.40 -16.92 -3.13
C THR A 65 19.39 -16.80 -1.98
N ILE A 66 18.20 -16.28 -2.27
CA ILE A 66 17.03 -16.27 -1.37
C ILE A 66 15.79 -16.81 -2.10
N THR A 67 14.70 -17.02 -1.37
CA THR A 67 13.41 -17.39 -1.96
C THR A 67 12.47 -16.19 -1.98
N LEU A 68 11.88 -15.89 -3.13
CA LEU A 68 10.85 -14.88 -3.30
C LEU A 68 9.65 -15.49 -4.05
N LEU A 69 8.45 -14.99 -3.79
CA LEU A 69 7.29 -15.32 -4.59
C LEU A 69 7.37 -14.77 -6.02
N ASN A 70 6.86 -15.55 -6.98
CA ASN A 70 6.54 -15.07 -8.31
C ASN A 70 5.13 -14.43 -8.36
N TYR A 71 4.69 -13.95 -9.54
CA TYR A 71 3.36 -13.36 -9.73
C TYR A 71 2.18 -14.32 -9.47
N ARG A 72 2.41 -15.63 -9.33
CA ARG A 72 1.40 -16.64 -9.00
C ARG A 72 1.37 -16.97 -7.51
N GLY A 73 2.22 -16.34 -6.69
CA GLY A 73 2.36 -16.64 -5.28
C GLY A 73 3.17 -17.91 -4.99
N GLU A 74 3.94 -18.41 -5.95
CA GLU A 74 4.77 -19.61 -5.77
C GLU A 74 6.20 -19.22 -5.37
N ASP A 75 6.80 -19.97 -4.44
CA ASP A 75 8.19 -19.81 -4.04
C ASP A 75 9.13 -20.03 -5.23
N THR A 76 9.99 -19.05 -5.49
CA THR A 76 11.00 -19.11 -6.53
C THR A 76 12.38 -18.73 -6.00
N PRO A 77 13.43 -19.51 -6.29
CA PRO A 77 14.78 -19.14 -5.93
C PRO A 77 15.21 -17.92 -6.74
N PHE A 78 15.80 -16.95 -6.05
CA PHE A 78 16.25 -15.69 -6.61
C PHE A 78 17.76 -15.55 -6.39
N ASN A 79 18.49 -15.39 -7.49
CA ASN A 79 19.93 -15.14 -7.46
C ASN A 79 20.17 -13.65 -7.22
N CYS A 80 20.91 -13.37 -6.16
CA CYS A 80 21.08 -12.03 -5.67
C CYS A 80 22.27 -11.30 -6.29
N ASN A 81 23.17 -12.01 -6.96
CA ASN A 81 24.30 -11.45 -7.71
C ASN A 81 23.80 -10.94 -9.07
N THR A 82 22.93 -9.93 -9.02
CA THR A 82 22.23 -9.38 -10.18
C THR A 82 22.13 -7.86 -10.07
N ASP A 83 21.58 -7.21 -11.10
CA ASP A 83 21.43 -5.77 -11.11
C ASP A 83 20.20 -5.29 -10.30
N PRO A 84 20.20 -4.02 -9.82
CA PRO A 84 19.07 -3.46 -9.09
C PRO A 84 17.73 -3.52 -9.84
N GLY A 85 17.73 -3.54 -11.18
CA GLY A 85 16.53 -3.68 -12.01
C GLY A 85 15.91 -5.06 -11.92
N VAL A 86 16.73 -6.10 -11.86
CA VAL A 86 16.28 -7.48 -11.63
C VAL A 86 15.73 -7.63 -10.21
N TRP A 87 16.40 -7.05 -9.21
CA TRP A 87 15.87 -6.99 -7.84
C TRP A 87 14.52 -6.27 -7.76
N ARG A 88 14.40 -5.10 -8.39
CA ARG A 88 13.14 -4.35 -8.49
C ARG A 88 12.03 -5.24 -9.07
N ASN A 89 12.30 -5.92 -10.18
CA ASN A 89 11.30 -6.80 -10.83
C ASN A 89 10.91 -7.98 -9.94
N ALA A 90 11.88 -8.58 -9.24
CA ALA A 90 11.64 -9.71 -8.35
C ALA A 90 10.80 -9.31 -7.14
N TYR A 91 11.08 -8.17 -6.50
CA TYR A 91 10.26 -7.67 -5.40
C TYR A 91 8.88 -7.21 -5.88
N ASN A 92 8.79 -6.62 -7.07
CA ASN A 92 7.49 -6.34 -7.67
C ASN A 92 6.66 -7.63 -7.77
N ALA A 93 7.22 -8.68 -8.39
CA ALA A 93 6.58 -9.99 -8.49
C ALA A 93 6.23 -10.58 -7.11
N HIS A 94 7.12 -10.45 -6.13
CA HIS A 94 6.94 -10.94 -4.77
C HIS A 94 5.72 -10.34 -4.10
N PHE A 95 5.61 -9.01 -4.09
CA PHE A 95 4.46 -8.34 -3.47
C PHE A 95 3.16 -8.57 -4.24
N HIS A 96 3.22 -8.85 -5.55
CA HIS A 96 2.07 -9.32 -6.30
C HIS A 96 1.67 -10.75 -5.93
N GLY A 97 2.63 -11.67 -5.80
CA GLY A 97 2.36 -13.04 -5.35
C GLY A 97 1.82 -13.12 -3.91
N LEU A 98 2.10 -12.11 -3.08
CA LEU A 98 1.50 -11.95 -1.75
C LEU A 98 0.08 -11.39 -1.76
N ASP A 99 -0.47 -11.04 -2.93
CA ASP A 99 -1.71 -10.27 -3.04
C ASP A 99 -1.70 -9.01 -2.17
N TRP A 100 -0.56 -8.30 -2.10
CA TRP A 100 -0.46 -7.11 -1.24
C TRP A 100 -1.40 -6.01 -1.73
N ILE A 101 -2.06 -5.35 -0.77
CA ILE A 101 -3.12 -4.36 -1.02
C ILE A 101 -2.78 -3.05 -0.33
N ASN A 102 -2.91 -1.93 -1.05
CA ASN A 102 -2.79 -0.60 -0.47
C ASN A 102 -4.04 -0.18 0.32
N ALA A 103 -3.86 0.73 1.26
CA ALA A 103 -4.93 1.22 2.14
C ALA A 103 -6.11 1.90 1.42
N TYR A 104 -5.91 2.39 0.20
CA TYR A 104 -6.96 2.99 -0.63
C TYR A 104 -7.73 1.97 -1.46
N SER A 105 -7.23 0.73 -1.57
CA SER A 105 -7.78 -0.33 -2.42
C SER A 105 -8.02 0.11 -3.86
N THR A 106 -7.22 1.07 -4.34
CA THR A 106 -7.26 1.53 -5.72
C THR A 106 -6.73 0.42 -6.63
N PRO A 107 -7.48 0.00 -7.65
CA PRO A 107 -6.95 -0.86 -8.70
C PRO A 107 -5.79 -0.15 -9.40
N ASN A 108 -4.71 -0.86 -9.69
CA ASN A 108 -3.69 -0.40 -10.60
C ASN A 108 -4.28 -0.31 -12.04
N PRO A 109 -4.21 0.83 -12.73
CA PRO A 109 -4.84 1.02 -14.04
C PRO A 109 -4.18 0.24 -15.19
N TRP A 110 -3.03 -0.40 -15.00
CA TRP A 110 -2.38 -1.25 -16.02
C TRP A 110 -2.67 -2.75 -15.88
N ASP A 111 -3.56 -3.16 -14.97
CA ASP A 111 -4.06 -4.54 -14.91
C ASP A 111 -5.55 -4.59 -14.58
N ASN A 112 -6.34 -5.17 -15.48
CA ASN A 112 -7.78 -5.33 -15.32
C ASN A 112 -8.17 -6.44 -14.34
N ASN A 113 -7.21 -7.24 -13.83
CA ASN A 113 -7.51 -8.48 -13.11
C ASN A 113 -6.78 -8.75 -11.79
N SER A 114 -6.05 -7.78 -11.20
CA SER A 114 -5.79 -7.59 -9.75
C SER A 114 -4.35 -7.16 -9.46
N LEU A 115 -4.03 -5.89 -9.24
CA LEU A 115 -2.77 -5.55 -8.56
C LEU A 115 -2.96 -4.34 -7.65
N ARG A 116 -3.05 -4.60 -6.34
CA ARG A 116 -3.52 -3.63 -5.34
C ARG A 116 -2.39 -2.92 -4.59
N CYS A 117 -1.11 -3.17 -4.85
CA CYS A 117 -0.01 -2.45 -4.16
C CYS A 117 0.95 -1.71 -5.06
N CYS A 118 1.55 -2.40 -6.03
CA CYS A 118 2.88 -2.01 -6.45
C CYS A 118 3.03 -1.93 -7.96
N LEU A 119 3.97 -1.09 -8.39
CA LEU A 119 4.28 -0.82 -9.79
C LEU A 119 5.78 -0.91 -10.04
N PRO A 120 6.26 -1.61 -11.07
CA PRO A 120 7.66 -1.60 -11.46
C PRO A 120 7.96 -0.35 -12.33
N ASP A 121 7.55 0.81 -11.85
CA ASP A 121 7.73 2.10 -12.49
C ASP A 121 8.66 2.95 -11.61
N ASN A 122 9.52 3.78 -12.19
CA ASN A 122 10.39 4.71 -11.45
C ASN A 122 9.61 5.77 -10.64
N GLY A 123 8.28 5.67 -10.62
CA GLY A 123 7.36 6.60 -10.02
C GLY A 123 6.67 7.47 -11.07
N ASP A 124 6.69 7.15 -12.36
CA ASP A 124 6.07 8.04 -13.36
C ASP A 124 4.52 8.05 -13.25
N THR A 125 3.97 7.17 -12.42
CA THR A 125 2.54 6.89 -12.29
C THR A 125 2.05 6.99 -10.84
N TRP A 126 1.92 8.23 -10.38
CA TRP A 126 1.56 8.54 -9.00
C TRP A 126 0.05 8.39 -8.73
N LEU A 127 -0.32 7.26 -8.16
CA LEU A 127 -1.68 6.98 -7.72
C LEU A 127 -1.72 6.84 -6.21
N LYS A 128 -2.73 7.46 -5.61
CA LYS A 128 -2.92 7.48 -4.16
C LYS A 128 -2.94 6.05 -3.58
N GLY A 129 -2.03 5.78 -2.65
CA GLY A 129 -1.82 4.49 -2.00
C GLY A 129 -0.81 3.58 -2.69
N ILE A 130 -0.50 3.80 -3.97
CA ILE A 130 0.35 2.89 -4.74
C ILE A 130 1.83 3.11 -4.41
N THR A 131 2.57 2.01 -4.30
CA THR A 131 4.02 1.99 -4.09
C THR A 131 4.74 1.60 -5.38
N ALA A 132 5.48 2.52 -5.97
CA ALA A 132 6.29 2.29 -7.14
C ALA A 132 7.72 1.89 -6.77
N PHE A 133 8.23 0.87 -7.46
CA PHE A 133 9.59 0.38 -7.37
C PHE A 133 10.39 0.90 -8.56
N GLY A 134 11.35 1.77 -8.31
CA GLY A 134 12.26 2.34 -9.30
C GLY A 134 13.70 1.88 -9.13
N VAL A 135 14.56 2.29 -10.07
CA VAL A 135 16.01 2.11 -10.00
C VAL A 135 16.73 3.38 -10.44
N GLN A 136 17.78 3.76 -9.70
CA GLN A 136 18.66 4.87 -10.06
C GLN A 136 20.12 4.49 -9.75
N GLY A 137 20.88 4.15 -10.78
CA GLY A 137 22.25 3.63 -10.61
C GLY A 137 22.22 2.34 -9.76
N SER A 138 23.04 2.30 -8.71
CA SER A 138 23.11 1.17 -7.76
C SER A 138 22.03 1.17 -6.68
N TYR A 139 21.00 2.02 -6.81
CA TYR A 139 19.92 2.12 -5.82
C TYR A 139 18.61 1.58 -6.37
N ILE A 140 17.92 0.78 -5.56
CA ILE A 140 16.49 0.53 -5.69
C ILE A 140 15.76 1.68 -4.98
N ILE A 141 14.79 2.28 -5.65
CA ILE A 141 14.00 3.39 -5.13
C ILE A 141 12.60 2.87 -4.81
N ILE A 142 12.11 3.16 -3.61
CA ILE A 142 10.74 2.87 -3.20
C ILE A 142 10.02 4.20 -3.08
N ASN A 143 8.95 4.37 -3.84
CA ASN A 143 8.21 5.61 -3.98
C ASN A 143 6.74 5.35 -3.64
N THR A 144 6.13 6.08 -2.70
CA THR A 144 4.73 5.86 -2.34
C THR A 144 3.97 7.18 -2.25
N ASP A 145 2.85 7.27 -2.96
CA ASP A 145 1.93 8.41 -2.85
C ASP A 145 0.93 8.15 -1.72
N ILE A 146 1.03 8.92 -0.63
CA ILE A 146 0.22 8.68 0.57
C ILE A 146 -1.12 9.40 0.55
N ASP A 147 -1.24 10.53 -0.15
CA ASP A 147 -2.38 11.43 -0.04
C ASP A 147 -2.79 12.15 -1.34
N GLY A 148 -2.07 11.94 -2.44
CA GLY A 148 -2.22 12.60 -3.73
C GLY A 148 -1.43 13.91 -3.86
N ASN A 149 -0.71 14.34 -2.82
CA ASN A 149 0.13 15.53 -2.84
C ASN A 149 1.60 15.15 -3.07
N ILE A 150 2.22 15.77 -4.08
CA ILE A 150 3.61 15.54 -4.45
C ILE A 150 4.60 15.81 -3.31
N GLU A 151 4.34 16.82 -2.49
CA GLU A 151 5.22 17.22 -1.38
C GLU A 151 5.24 16.20 -0.24
N ASN A 152 4.19 15.39 -0.13
CA ASN A 152 3.99 14.43 0.94
C ASN A 152 4.39 13.01 0.55
N ARG A 153 4.84 12.79 -0.69
CA ARG A 153 5.27 11.49 -1.19
C ARG A 153 6.47 10.97 -0.40
N LEU A 154 6.46 9.68 -0.14
CA LEU A 154 7.56 9.00 0.52
C LEU A 154 8.52 8.45 -0.53
N THR A 155 9.80 8.67 -0.32
CA THR A 155 10.87 8.13 -1.17
C THR A 155 11.98 7.58 -0.29
N ASP A 156 12.25 6.28 -0.45
CA ASP A 156 13.37 5.60 0.20
C ASP A 156 14.32 5.06 -0.87
N ARG A 157 15.63 5.12 -0.60
CA ARG A 157 16.67 4.58 -1.47
C ARG A 157 17.39 3.45 -0.76
N ILE A 158 17.41 2.28 -1.39
CA ILE A 158 18.04 1.08 -0.88
C ILE A 158 19.25 0.80 -1.77
N ILE A 159 20.45 0.89 -1.19
CA ILE A 159 21.70 0.68 -1.91
C ILE A 159 21.95 -0.81 -2.09
N ASP A 160 22.34 -1.22 -3.29
CA ASP A 160 22.98 -2.51 -3.51
C ASP A 160 24.50 -2.36 -3.31
N TYR A 161 25.00 -2.82 -2.18
CA TYR A 161 26.42 -2.71 -1.83
C TYR A 161 27.33 -3.58 -2.71
N ARG A 162 26.78 -4.55 -3.45
CA ARG A 162 27.56 -5.47 -4.29
C ARG A 162 27.96 -4.90 -5.64
N GLN A 163 27.43 -3.74 -6.01
CA GLN A 163 27.77 -3.05 -7.24
C GLN A 163 28.82 -1.93 -7.06
N ARG A 164 29.60 -1.97 -5.96
CA ARG A 164 30.74 -1.08 -5.74
C ARG A 164 32.04 -1.66 -6.26
#